data_AF-A0A920DRC9-F1
#
_entry.id   AF-A0A920DRC9-F1
#
_cell.length_a   1.000
_cell.length_b   1.000
_cell.length_c   1.000
_cell.angle_alpha   90.00
_cell.angle_beta   90.00
_cell.angle_gamma   90.00
#
_symmetry.space_group_name_H-M   'P 1'
#
loop_
_entity.id
_entity.type
_entity.pdbx_description
1 polymer ?
#
loop_
_entity_poly.entity_id
_entity_poly.type
_entity_poly.pdbx_seq_one_letter_code
_entity_poly.pdbx_strand_id
1 'polypeptide(L)' 'MAGVDVLKTDKLGRLGLSIAGCKSRDRFVLNYCKKQNIPVQVSMGGGYSVNLKDIINAHSNTFELAQDIFF' A
#
# COMPACT_ATOMS: atom_id res chain seq x y z
N MET A 1 -4.10 5.60 -6.40
CA MET A 1 -4.29 5.96 -4.98
C MET A 1 -3.93 4.74 -4.14
N ALA A 2 -3.02 4.86 -3.17
CA ALA A 2 -2.53 3.77 -2.33
C ALA A 2 -3.18 3.82 -0.94
N GLY A 3 -4.45 3.39 -0.87
CA GLY A 3 -5.19 3.30 0.40
C GLY A 3 -4.75 2.10 1.24
N VAL A 4 -4.66 2.31 2.54
CA VAL A 4 -4.39 1.31 3.58
C VAL A 4 -5.62 1.02 4.44
N ASP A 5 -6.77 1.59 4.05
CA ASP A 5 -8.11 1.30 4.58
C ASP A 5 -8.59 -0.14 4.32
N VAL A 6 -7.77 -0.96 3.67
CA VAL A 6 -7.99 -2.39 3.47
C VAL A 6 -7.55 -3.25 4.67
N LEU A 7 -6.81 -2.66 5.62
CA LEU A 7 -6.26 -3.36 6.77
C LEU A 7 -7.35 -3.83 7.75
N LYS A 8 -7.07 -4.91 8.48
CA LYS A 8 -7.93 -5.43 9.55
C LYS A 8 -8.15 -4.43 10.69
N THR A 9 -7.20 -3.54 10.92
CA THR A 9 -7.29 -2.54 11.99
C THR A 9 -8.02 -1.27 11.56
N ASP A 10 -8.41 -1.16 10.28
CA ASP A 10 -9.12 -0.01 9.76
C ASP A 10 -10.57 0.05 10.26
N LYS A 11 -11.05 1.26 10.58
CA LYS A 11 -12.41 1.48 11.07
C LYS A 11 -13.47 1.53 9.97
N LEU A 12 -13.11 1.96 8.77
CA LEU A 12 -14.03 2.15 7.64
C LEU A 12 -13.92 1.01 6.63
N GLY A 13 -12.76 0.36 6.59
CA GLY A 13 -12.44 -0.82 5.80
C GLY A 13 -13.26 -2.06 6.11
N ARG A 14 -13.42 -2.93 5.10
CA ARG A 14 -14.15 -4.23 5.24
C ARG A 14 -13.39 -5.44 4.70
N LEU A 15 -12.14 -5.28 4.26
CA LEU A 15 -11.37 -6.38 3.64
C LEU A 15 -10.55 -7.21 4.64
N GLY A 16 -10.11 -6.64 5.76
CA GLY A 16 -9.45 -7.41 6.81
C GLY A 16 -8.01 -7.85 6.50
N LEU A 17 -7.29 -7.15 5.62
CA LEU A 17 -5.93 -7.54 5.23
C LEU A 17 -4.93 -7.35 6.39
N SER A 18 -3.91 -8.20 6.40
CA SER A 18 -2.70 -7.95 7.20
C SER A 18 -1.82 -6.89 6.53
N ILE A 19 -0.91 -6.29 7.28
CA ILE A 19 0.09 -5.35 6.73
C ILE A 19 0.92 -6.04 5.62
N ALA A 20 1.32 -7.30 5.84
CA ALA A 20 2.03 -8.09 4.83
C ALA A 20 1.19 -8.32 3.56
N GLY A 21 -0.11 -8.57 3.71
CA GLY A 21 -1.05 -8.69 2.58
C GLY A 21 -1.17 -7.39 1.80
N CYS A 22 -1.28 -6.25 2.49
CA CYS A 22 -1.29 -4.93 1.87
C CYS A 22 0.02 -4.67 1.10
N LYS A 23 1.18 -4.98 1.70
CA LYS A 23 2.50 -4.87 1.04
C LYS A 23 2.60 -5.77 -0.18
N SER A 24 2.06 -6.99 -0.12
CA SER A 24 2.03 -7.92 -1.25
C SER A 24 1.20 -7.40 -2.42
N ARG A 25 0.04 -6.78 -2.14
CA ARG A 25 -0.79 -6.11 -3.17
C ARG A 25 0.01 -5.03 -3.88
N ASP A 26 0.68 -4.16 -3.13
CA ASP A 26 1.46 -3.05 -3.69
C ASP A 26 2.61 -3.57 -4.55
N ARG A 27 3.34 -4.58 -4.06
CA ARG A 27 4.42 -5.23 -4.82
C ARG A 27 3.91 -5.82 -6.13
N PHE A 28 2.75 -6.47 -6.14
CA PHE A 28 2.16 -7.04 -7.35
C PHE A 28 1.86 -5.95 -8.39
N VAL A 29 1.16 -4.88 -8.00
CA VAL A 29 0.79 -3.79 -8.92
C VAL A 29 2.03 -3.08 -9.45
N LEU A 30 2.97 -2.71 -8.57
CA LEU A 30 4.19 -1.98 -8.96
C LEU A 30 5.05 -2.80 -9.93
N ASN A 31 5.25 -4.10 -9.66
CA ASN A 31 5.99 -4.98 -10.58
C ASN A 31 5.29 -5.13 -11.92
N TYR A 32 3.96 -5.23 -11.93
CA TYR A 32 3.20 -5.31 -13.17
C TYR A 32 3.41 -4.04 -14.00
N CYS A 33 3.27 -2.85 -13.40
CA CYS A 33 3.51 -1.58 -14.09
C CYS A 33 4.95 -1.48 -14.62
N LYS A 34 5.97 -1.85 -13.81
CA LYS A 34 7.37 -1.85 -14.23
C LYS A 34 7.60 -2.77 -15.43
N LYS A 35 7.07 -4.00 -15.38
CA LYS A 35 7.18 -4.98 -16.48
C LYS A 35 6.53 -4.49 -17.78
N GLN A 36 5.43 -3.75 -17.67
CA GLN A 36 4.71 -3.19 -18.82
C GLN A 36 5.24 -1.81 -19.26
N ASN A 37 6.33 -1.30 -18.66
CA ASN A 37 6.86 0.04 -18.89
C ASN A 37 5.81 1.16 -18.73
N ILE A 38 4.90 1.00 -17.77
CA ILE A 38 3.87 1.99 -17.46
C ILE A 38 4.42 2.97 -16.42
N PRO A 39 4.45 4.28 -16.69
CA PRO A 39 4.79 5.29 -15.69
C PRO A 39 3.79 5.26 -14.52
N VAL A 40 4.29 5.32 -13.29
CA VAL A 40 3.47 5.24 -12.09
C VAL A 40 3.65 6.49 -11.24
N GLN A 41 2.53 7.03 -10.76
CA GLN A 41 2.48 8.03 -9.70
C GLN A 41 1.69 7.44 -8.52
N VAL A 42 2.26 7.51 -7.32
CA VAL A 42 1.62 7.04 -6.09
C VAL A 42 1.13 8.23 -5.28
N SER A 43 -0.18 8.32 -5.09
CA SER A 43 -0.82 9.27 -4.16
C SER A 43 -1.39 8.52 -2.98
N MET A 44 -1.24 9.08 -1.77
CA MET A 44 -1.80 8.51 -0.54
C MET A 44 -3.32 8.43 -0.63
N GLY A 45 -3.89 7.30 -0.18
CA GLY A 45 -5.33 7.08 -0.09
C GLY A 45 -5.85 7.11 1.34
N GLY A 46 -7.00 6.47 1.55
CA GLY A 46 -7.59 6.30 2.88
C GLY A 46 -6.73 5.47 3.83
N GLY A 47 -6.96 5.65 5.12
CA GLY A 47 -6.25 4.99 6.23
C GLY A 47 -6.76 5.54 7.55
N TYR A 48 -7.59 4.76 8.24
CA TYR A 48 -8.43 5.16 9.37
C TYR A 48 -8.32 4.18 10.55
N SER A 49 -7.23 3.41 10.61
CA SER A 49 -6.92 2.58 11.77
C SER A 49 -6.84 3.43 13.04
N VAL A 50 -7.28 2.86 14.16
CA VAL A 50 -7.10 3.46 15.49
C VAL A 50 -5.64 3.61 15.88
N ASN A 51 -4.79 2.74 15.33
CA ASN A 51 -3.36 2.75 15.62
C ASN A 51 -2.63 3.51 14.52
N LEU A 52 -2.16 4.72 14.83
CA LEU A 52 -1.42 5.56 13.89
C LEU A 52 -0.19 4.83 13.30
N LYS A 53 0.47 3.97 14.10
CA LYS A 53 1.61 3.15 13.65
C LYS A 53 1.24 2.24 12.47
N ASP A 54 0.04 1.68 12.44
CA ASP A 54 -0.39 0.80 11.34
C ASP A 54 -0.52 1.59 10.04
N ILE A 55 -1.09 2.80 10.12
CA ILE A 55 -1.27 3.71 8.98
C ILE A 55 0.09 4.10 8.41
N ILE A 56 1.01 4.57 9.28
CA ILE A 56 2.36 4.99 8.88
C ILE A 56 3.10 3.81 8.24
N ASN A 57 3.16 2.66 8.91
CA ASN A 57 3.87 1.49 8.41
C ASN A 57 3.32 1.03 7.05
N ALA A 58 2.00 1.00 6.89
CA ALA A 58 1.39 0.54 5.65
C ALA A 58 1.62 1.49 4.48
N HIS A 59 1.53 2.82 4.70
CA HIS A 59 1.84 3.77 3.63
C HIS A 59 3.34 3.80 3.29
N SER A 60 4.22 3.78 4.30
CA SER A 60 5.68 3.75 4.07
C SER A 60 6.10 2.55 3.23
N ASN A 61 5.51 1.36 3.49
CA ASN A 61 5.75 0.17 2.69
C ASN A 61 5.52 0.38 1.19
N THR A 62 4.50 1.14 0.79
CA THR A 62 4.24 1.41 -0.63
C THR A 62 5.38 2.19 -1.27
N PHE A 63 5.91 3.20 -0.58
CA PHE A 63 7.01 4.04 -1.08
C PHE A 63 8.35 3.32 -1.06
N GLU A 64 8.64 2.56 -0.01
CA GLU A 64 9.83 1.67 0.06
C GLU A 64 9.83 0.69 -1.11
N LEU A 65 8.69 0.03 -1.38
CA LEU A 65 8.58 -0.87 -2.52
C LEU A 65 8.75 -0.17 -3.86
N ALA A 66 8.20 1.03 -4.02
CA ALA A 66 8.38 1.80 -5.23
C ALA A 66 9.86 2.17 -5.43
N GLN A 67 10.56 2.53 -4.36
CA GLN A 67 12.00 2.78 -4.39
C GLN A 67 12.75 1.52 -4.84
N ASP A 68 12.52 0.37 -4.20
CA ASP A 68 13.19 -0.89 -4.49
C ASP A 68 12.94 -1.45 -5.91
N ILE A 69 11.78 -1.17 -6.51
CA ILE A 69 11.38 -1.75 -7.81
C ILE A 69 11.79 -0.85 -8.98
N PHE A 70 11.80 0.47 -8.79
CA PHE A 70 12.00 1.42 -9.89
C PHE A 70 13.42 1.98 -9.98
N PHE A 71 14.21 1.92 -8.90
CA PHE A 71 15.57 2.48 -8.80
C PHE A 71 16.57 1.45 -8.31
#